data_AF-A0A4W5QZU9-F1
#
_entry.id   AF-A0A4W5QZU9-F1
#
_cell.length_a   1.000
_cell.length_b   1.000
_cell.length_c   1.000
_cell.angle_alpha   90.00
_cell.angle_beta   90.00
_cell.angle_gamma   90.00
#
_symmetry.space_group_name_H-M   'P 1'
#
loop_
_entity.id
_entity.type
_entity.pdbx_description
1 polymer ?
#
loop_
_entity_poly.entity_id
_entity_poly.type
_entity_poly.pdbx_seq_one_letter_code
_entity_poly.pdbx_strand_id
1 'polypeptide(L)'
;VNSTMSRELDALTVVNQLRDLAADPLNRRAIVQDNGCLPGLILFLDHPNPQVVYSALLAVRYLAECRTNREKMKGELGMMLSLQNVMQK
;
A
#
# COMPACT_ATOMS: atom_id res chain seq x y z
N VAL A 1 22.46 11.35 13.52
CA VAL A 1 21.59 10.80 12.46
C VAL A 1 20.29 11.57 12.47
N ASN A 2 19.93 12.22 11.36
CA ASN A 2 18.82 13.16 11.27
C ASN A 2 17.48 12.42 11.46
N SER A 3 16.65 12.81 12.43
CA SER A 3 15.43 12.08 12.82
C SER A 3 14.42 11.87 11.67
N THR A 4 14.45 12.74 10.66
CA THR A 4 13.62 12.64 9.45
C THR A 4 14.06 11.49 8.53
N MET A 5 15.37 11.28 8.35
CA MET A 5 15.89 10.16 7.53
C MET A 5 15.59 8.80 8.15
N SER A 6 15.56 8.71 9.50
CA SER A 6 15.18 7.46 10.18
C SER A 6 13.75 7.07 9.85
N ARG A 7 12.81 8.03 9.94
CA ARG A 7 11.38 7.78 9.67
C ARG A 7 11.09 7.39 8.23
N GLU A 8 11.81 7.96 7.26
CA GLU A 8 11.68 7.58 5.85
C GLU A 8 12.18 6.15 5.59
N LEU A 9 13.29 5.76 6.23
CA LEU A 9 13.81 4.40 6.16
C LEU A 9 12.84 3.39 6.80
N ASP A 10 12.18 3.80 7.89
CA ASP A 10 11.15 3.01 8.56
C ASP A 10 9.92 2.81 7.65
N ALA A 11 9.42 3.88 7.03
CA ALA A 11 8.29 3.80 6.11
C ALA A 11 8.59 2.90 4.90
N LEU A 12 9.76 3.04 4.30
CA LEU A 12 10.19 2.21 3.17
C LEU A 12 10.34 0.75 3.57
N THR A 13 10.87 0.48 4.76
CA THR A 13 11.01 -0.89 5.28
C THR A 13 9.65 -1.55 5.48
N VAL A 14 8.70 -0.84 6.11
CA VAL A 14 7.35 -1.35 6.37
C VAL A 14 6.59 -1.61 5.08
N VAL A 15 6.60 -0.67 4.13
CA VAL A 15 5.87 -0.86 2.87
C VAL A 15 6.48 -1.97 2.01
N ASN A 16 7.81 -2.15 2.05
CA ASN A 16 8.48 -3.25 1.37
C ASN A 16 8.06 -4.61 1.94
N GLN A 17 8.02 -4.75 3.27
CA GLN A 17 7.56 -5.97 3.91
C GLN A 17 6.10 -6.28 3.52
N LEU A 18 5.22 -5.27 3.53
CA LEU A 18 3.82 -5.46 3.15
C LEU A 18 3.67 -5.84 1.67
N ARG A 19 4.47 -5.24 0.78
CA ARG A 19 4.54 -5.62 -0.63
C ARG A 19 4.98 -7.08 -0.80
N ASP A 20 6.03 -7.49 -0.09
CA ASP A 20 6.60 -8.84 -0.21
C ASP A 20 5.60 -9.89 0.31
N LEU A 21 4.86 -9.58 1.38
CA LEU A 21 3.74 -10.40 1.82
C LEU A 21 2.63 -10.48 0.76
N ALA A 22 2.25 -9.35 0.15
CA ALA A 22 1.21 -9.32 -0.89
C ALA A 22 1.63 -10.03 -2.20
N ALA A 23 2.93 -10.11 -2.49
CA ALA A 23 3.46 -10.81 -3.65
C ALA A 23 3.06 -12.28 -3.64
N ASP A 24 3.03 -12.92 -2.47
CA ASP A 24 2.52 -14.28 -2.27
C ASP A 24 0.97 -14.31 -2.40
N PRO A 25 0.41 -15.05 -3.39
CA PRO A 25 -1.03 -15.19 -3.58
C PRO A 25 -1.81 -15.65 -2.36
N LEU A 26 -1.21 -16.45 -1.48
CA LEU A 26 -1.88 -17.01 -0.29
C LEU A 26 -2.19 -15.93 0.75
N ASN A 27 -1.36 -14.90 0.84
CA ASN A 27 -1.50 -13.83 1.81
C ASN A 27 -2.51 -12.76 1.38
N ARG A 28 -2.73 -12.58 0.07
CA ARG A 28 -3.53 -11.47 -0.49
C ARG A 28 -4.92 -11.35 0.10
N ARG A 29 -5.59 -12.48 0.33
CA ARG A 29 -6.92 -12.48 0.95
C ARG A 29 -6.85 -12.06 2.42
N ALA A 30 -5.91 -12.63 3.18
CA ALA A 30 -5.75 -12.30 4.59
C ALA A 30 -5.42 -10.82 4.79
N ILE A 31 -4.51 -10.27 3.99
CA ILE A 31 -4.11 -8.85 4.03
C ILE A 31 -5.30 -7.92 3.79
N VAL A 32 -6.17 -8.21 2.82
CA VAL A 32 -7.34 -7.37 2.52
C VAL A 32 -8.45 -7.54 3.57
N GLN A 33 -8.51 -8.69 4.24
CA GLN A 33 -9.44 -8.88 5.35
C GLN A 33 -8.99 -8.17 6.63
N ASP A 34 -7.69 -8.01 6.82
CA ASP A 34 -7.13 -7.18 7.88
C ASP A 34 -7.55 -5.70 7.71
N ASN A 35 -8.18 -5.14 8.74
CA ASN A 35 -8.73 -3.79 8.69
C ASN A 35 -7.66 -2.68 8.75
N GLY A 36 -6.40 -2.99 9.04
CA GLY A 36 -5.32 -2.00 9.11
C GLY A 36 -4.51 -1.90 7.83
N CYS A 37 -4.42 -2.98 7.05
CA CYS A 37 -3.53 -3.05 5.90
C CYS A 37 -3.92 -2.13 4.74
N LEU A 38 -5.20 -2.05 4.38
CA LEU A 38 -5.65 -1.15 3.30
C LEU A 38 -5.51 0.33 3.68
N PRO A 39 -5.97 0.79 4.86
CA PRO A 39 -5.69 2.16 5.31
C PRO A 39 -4.19 2.47 5.37
N GLY A 40 -3.37 1.52 5.83
CA GLY A 40 -1.92 1.66 5.85
C GLY A 40 -1.31 1.88 4.46
N LEU A 41 -1.73 1.10 3.46
CA LEU A 41 -1.31 1.30 2.07
C LEU A 41 -1.75 2.66 1.52
N ILE A 42 -2.98 3.08 1.83
CA ILE A 42 -3.50 4.39 1.40
C ILE A 42 -2.65 5.53 1.95
N LEU A 43 -2.21 5.45 3.22
CA LEU A 43 -1.31 6.44 3.81
C LEU A 43 0.05 6.51 3.08
N PHE A 44 0.60 5.37 2.66
CA PHE A 44 1.86 5.34 1.92
C PHE A 44 1.75 5.91 0.50
N LEU A 45 0.56 5.96 -0.10
CA LEU A 45 0.35 6.54 -1.45
C LEU A 45 0.54 8.06 -1.48
N ASP A 46 0.43 8.74 -0.34
CA ASP A 46 0.68 10.19 -0.24
C ASP A 46 2.08 10.53 0.30
N HIS A 47 2.94 9.54 0.46
CA HIS A 47 4.28 9.76 0.99
C HIS A 47 5.16 10.59 0.03
N PRO A 48 6.00 11.54 0.52
CA PRO A 48 6.83 12.40 -0.34
C PRO A 48 7.92 11.63 -1.09
N ASN A 49 8.38 10.50 -0.55
CA ASN A 49 9.37 9.62 -1.19
C ASN A 49 8.71 8.74 -2.28
N PRO A 50 9.09 8.88 -3.58
CA PRO A 50 8.52 8.09 -4.68
C PRO A 50 8.73 6.57 -4.53
N GLN A 51 9.80 6.12 -3.86
CA GLN A 51 10.05 4.69 -3.64
C GLN A 51 9.03 4.06 -2.69
N VAL A 52 8.57 4.82 -1.70
CA VAL A 52 7.51 4.39 -0.78
C VAL A 52 6.19 4.25 -1.54
N VAL A 53 5.85 5.28 -2.33
CA VAL A 53 4.63 5.27 -3.17
C VAL A 53 4.66 4.12 -4.18
N TYR A 54 5.77 3.92 -4.88
CA TYR A 54 5.93 2.82 -5.83
C TYR A 54 5.73 1.45 -5.17
N SER A 55 6.33 1.24 -4.00
CA SER A 55 6.19 -0.03 -3.28
C SER A 55 4.76 -0.25 -2.79
N ALA A 56 4.07 0.81 -2.34
CA ALA A 56 2.66 0.75 -1.97
C ALA A 56 1.77 0.42 -3.18
N LEU A 57 1.97 1.07 -4.33
CA LEU A 57 1.25 0.78 -5.57
C LEU A 57 1.44 -0.68 -6.02
N LEU A 58 2.67 -1.18 -5.89
CA LEU A 58 2.99 -2.56 -6.24
C LEU A 58 2.27 -3.55 -5.32
N ALA A 59 2.22 -3.29 -4.02
CA ALA A 59 1.41 -4.05 -3.07
C ALA A 59 -0.08 -4.01 -3.44
N VAL A 60 -0.64 -2.82 -3.71
CA VAL A 60 -2.04 -2.63 -4.15
C VAL A 60 -2.32 -3.45 -5.42
N ARG A 61 -1.40 -3.44 -6.39
CA ARG A 61 -1.52 -4.24 -7.62
C ARG A 61 -1.59 -5.74 -7.31
N TYR A 62 -0.69 -6.25 -6.48
CA TYR A 62 -0.70 -7.67 -6.09
C TYR A 62 -2.00 -8.05 -5.38
N LEU A 63 -2.49 -7.22 -4.46
CA LEU A 63 -3.77 -7.47 -3.79
C LEU A 63 -4.95 -7.49 -4.79
N ALA A 64 -4.94 -6.62 -5.80
CA ALA A 64 -5.98 -6.50 -6.82
C ALA A 64 -5.93 -7.60 -7.90
N GLU A 65 -4.83 -8.35 -8.03
CA GLU A 65 -4.79 -9.56 -8.85
C GLU A 65 -5.77 -10.63 -8.32
N CYS A 66 -6.02 -10.63 -7.01
CA CYS A 66 -7.10 -11.43 -6.42
C CYS A 66 -8.45 -10.76 -6.66
N ARG A 67 -9.27 -11.32 -7.56
CA ARG A 67 -10.56 -10.69 -7.95
C ARG A 67 -11.50 -10.44 -6.77
N THR A 68 -11.53 -11.33 -5.78
CA THR A 68 -12.36 -11.19 -4.58
C THR A 68 -11.97 -10.01 -3.70
N ASN A 69 -10.74 -9.50 -3.82
CA ASN A 69 -10.28 -8.37 -3.04
C ASN A 69 -10.76 -7.03 -3.61
N ARG A 70 -11.05 -6.96 -4.92
CA ARG A 70 -11.30 -5.70 -5.64
C ARG A 70 -12.47 -4.92 -5.08
N GLU A 71 -13.58 -5.60 -4.76
CA GLU A 71 -14.76 -4.94 -4.20
C GLU A 71 -14.46 -4.31 -2.83
N LYS A 72 -13.76 -5.04 -1.96
CA LYS A 72 -13.35 -4.49 -0.65
C LYS A 72 -12.38 -3.32 -0.81
N MET A 73 -11.38 -3.46 -1.68
CA MET A 73 -10.41 -2.39 -1.94
C MET A 73 -11.07 -1.12 -2.51
N LYS A 74 -12.03 -1.27 -3.43
CA LYS A 74 -12.79 -0.15 -3.99
C LYS A 74 -13.67 0.53 -2.94
N GLY A 75 -14.20 -0.24 -2.00
CA GLY A 75 -15.02 0.26 -0.88
C GLY A 75 -14.21 0.88 0.26
N GLU A 76 -12.89 0.69 0.30
CA GLU A 76 -12.04 1.28 1.33
C GLU A 76 -11.97 2.80 1.19
N LEU A 77 -12.21 3.50 2.30
CA LEU A 77 -12.29 4.94 2.31
C LEU A 77 -10.96 5.56 1.88
N GLY A 78 -11.00 6.39 0.84
CA GLY A 78 -9.83 7.10 0.32
C GLY A 78 -9.02 6.32 -0.72
N MET A 79 -9.25 5.01 -0.92
CA MET A 79 -8.45 4.21 -1.88
C MET A 79 -8.48 4.79 -3.30
N MET A 80 -9.69 4.96 -3.85
CA MET A 80 -9.85 5.44 -5.22
C MET A 80 -9.33 6.88 -5.40
N LEU A 81 -9.52 7.73 -4.40
CA LEU A 81 -9.04 9.11 -4.41
C LEU A 81 -7.51 9.17 -4.38
N SER A 82 -6.87 8.40 -3.51
CA SER A 82 -5.40 8.34 -3.44
C SER A 82 -4.79 7.81 -4.72
N LEU A 83 -5.39 6.79 -5.35
CA LEU A 83 -4.92 6.30 -6.66
C LEU A 83 -5.05 7.37 -7.76
N GLN A 84 -6.16 8.11 -7.79
CA GLN A 84 -6.34 9.23 -8.72
C GLN A 84 -5.31 10.34 -8.50
N ASN A 85 -5.04 10.69 -7.24
CA ASN A 85 -4.04 11.71 -6.91
C ASN A 85 -2.65 11.30 -7.37
N VAL A 86 -2.28 10.03 -7.21
CA VAL A 86 -0.99 9.51 -7.68
C VAL A 86 -0.87 9.58 -9.21
N MET A 87 -1.95 9.38 -9.96
CA MET A 87 -1.94 9.53 -11.42
C MET A 87 -1.76 10.98 -11.90
N GLN A 88 -2.00 11.96 -11.02
CA GLN A 88 -1.89 13.39 -11.33
C GLN A 88 -0.56 14.01 -10.86
N LYS A 89 0.25 13.26 -10.10
CA LYS A 89 1.61 13.64 -9.71
C LYS A 89 2.59 13.36 -10.84
#